data_AF-A0A0K3CB85-F1
#
_entry.id   AF-A0A0K3CB85-F1
#
_cell.length_a   1.000
_cell.length_b   1.000
_cell.length_c   1.000
_cell.angle_alpha   90.00
_cell.angle_beta   90.00
_cell.angle_gamma   90.00
#
_symmetry.space_group_name_H-M   'P 1'
#
loop_
_entity.id
_entity.type
_entity.pdbx_description
1 polymer ?
#
loop_
_entity_poly.entity_id
_entity_poly.type
_entity_poly.pdbx_seq_one_letter_code
_entity_poly.pdbx_strand_id
1 'polypeptide(L)'
;MVVRETCGAGHESAGEVYEVGPGVEGLKKGDRVALEAGLPCGECEFCRIGRYNACPDVVFFSTPPYHGMLTRFHAHPASWVHRLTDSISYEEGALLEPLVVALAGIERAGLRLGDPLLICGAGPIGLISLLAARAAGATPIVITDIAQSRLDVAKQLVPGVKTVLVERGVEPKDVAAKIKKEAGLPLGLSVALECSGVESSVQTAVYASKFGGTVFVIGAGKDFQSLPFMHMSVNEIDLKFQYRYANQYPKAIRLVEAGLINLKPLVTHRFTLETAIEAFETAVDVTRGATKMQIHDEALRLNGVDWTQIRFMVFDSPSRGEEPFEKRQEFLLSFFPPADPSTFSSASAAAVNPTADETAASEVVEREGDGIVREEAHLGDPDIFFFGYDQGMMGGVNGAPDYIQTMNLGYLTPSANGGKGGIVAAYYLGTLIGCLVGGWIGDKLGRKKTIWIGALWILVGAPLQAAAQNVAWMVMARIITGVGTGHLNVIVPVWSAETSGHLSRGFFIALEFTLNIFGVVVAYWLEYGLSFVGDGNTQIRWRFPIAFQPV
;
A
#
# COMPACT_ATOMS: atom_id res chain seq x y z
N MET A 1 -4.31 -4.87 -0.24
CA MET A 1 -4.35 -5.43 -1.61
C MET A 1 -2.92 -5.53 -2.08
N VAL A 2 -2.41 -6.73 -2.40
CA VAL A 2 -1.02 -6.92 -2.84
C VAL A 2 -1.09 -7.48 -4.25
N VAL A 3 -0.52 -6.77 -5.22
CA VAL A 3 -0.37 -7.25 -6.60
C VAL A 3 0.72 -8.32 -6.58
N ARG A 4 0.36 -9.59 -6.80
CA ARG A 4 1.31 -10.72 -6.77
C ARG A 4 1.69 -11.22 -8.17
N GLU A 5 0.83 -10.96 -9.13
CA GLU A 5 0.90 -11.38 -10.53
C GLU A 5 0.58 -10.19 -11.42
N THR A 6 0.76 -10.33 -12.73
CA THR A 6 0.37 -9.31 -13.69
C THR A 6 -1.11 -8.96 -13.50
N CYS A 7 -1.39 -7.69 -13.21
CA CYS A 7 -2.75 -7.18 -13.11
C CYS A 7 -2.85 -5.93 -13.98
N GLY A 8 -3.71 -5.98 -15.00
CA GLY A 8 -3.97 -4.80 -15.84
C GLY A 8 -4.53 -3.65 -15.01
N ALA A 9 -4.23 -2.41 -15.37
CA ALA A 9 -4.75 -1.23 -14.69
C ALA A 9 -6.09 -0.76 -15.30
N GLY A 10 -6.74 0.19 -14.64
CA GLY A 10 -7.91 0.92 -15.16
C GLY A 10 -9.25 0.34 -14.73
N HIS A 11 -10.13 1.18 -14.20
CA HIS A 11 -11.50 0.80 -13.82
C HIS A 11 -12.53 1.90 -14.09
N GLU A 12 -12.12 3.01 -14.70
CA GLU A 12 -12.97 4.13 -15.03
C GLU A 12 -12.99 4.27 -16.55
N SER A 13 -13.99 3.68 -17.22
CA SER A 13 -13.91 3.49 -18.67
C SER A 13 -15.25 3.67 -19.37
N ALA A 14 -15.17 4.23 -20.58
CA ALA A 14 -16.25 4.35 -21.52
C ALA A 14 -15.72 4.15 -22.95
N GLY A 15 -16.62 3.85 -23.88
CA GLY A 15 -16.24 3.46 -25.24
C GLY A 15 -17.41 2.85 -26.00
N GLU A 16 -17.11 2.13 -27.08
CA GLU A 16 -18.12 1.66 -28.04
C GLU A 16 -18.32 0.15 -27.96
N VAL A 17 -19.57 -0.29 -28.05
CA VAL A 17 -19.91 -1.71 -28.21
C VAL A 17 -19.43 -2.18 -29.59
N TYR A 18 -18.44 -3.05 -29.61
CA TYR A 18 -17.91 -3.65 -30.84
C TYR A 18 -18.74 -4.85 -31.30
N GLU A 19 -19.17 -5.68 -30.34
CA GLU A 19 -19.95 -6.88 -30.56
C GLU A 19 -20.81 -7.21 -29.34
N VAL A 20 -21.95 -7.87 -29.58
CA VAL A 20 -22.87 -8.35 -28.54
C VAL A 20 -22.99 -9.86 -28.63
N GLY A 21 -22.93 -10.54 -27.47
CA GLY A 21 -23.09 -11.97 -27.36
C GLY A 21 -24.55 -12.41 -27.58
N PRO A 22 -24.78 -13.70 -27.87
CA PRO A 22 -26.12 -14.26 -27.94
C PRO A 22 -26.91 -14.00 -26.65
N GLY A 23 -28.19 -13.64 -26.76
CA GLY A 23 -29.07 -13.38 -25.61
C GLY A 23 -29.00 -11.95 -25.05
N VAL A 24 -28.02 -11.14 -25.45
CA VAL A 24 -27.96 -9.73 -25.04
C VAL A 24 -29.09 -8.94 -25.71
N GLU A 25 -30.02 -8.45 -24.89
CA GLU A 25 -31.07 -7.53 -25.32
C GLU A 25 -30.71 -6.08 -24.95
N GLY A 26 -31.25 -5.12 -25.72
CA GLY A 26 -31.16 -3.70 -25.35
C GLY A 26 -29.82 -3.02 -25.60
N LEU A 27 -28.79 -3.71 -26.12
CA LEU A 27 -27.52 -3.13 -26.60
C LEU A 27 -27.22 -3.62 -28.03
N LYS A 28 -26.52 -2.79 -28.82
CA LYS A 28 -26.10 -3.14 -30.19
C LYS A 28 -24.72 -2.59 -30.50
N LYS A 29 -24.08 -3.17 -31.52
CA LYS A 29 -22.84 -2.64 -32.09
C LYS A 29 -22.96 -1.15 -32.41
N GLY A 30 -21.94 -0.36 -32.05
CA GLY A 30 -21.91 1.08 -32.20
C GLY A 30 -22.52 1.86 -31.03
N ASP A 31 -23.18 1.21 -30.07
CA ASP A 31 -23.68 1.90 -28.89
C ASP A 31 -22.52 2.45 -28.05
N ARG A 32 -22.65 3.70 -27.63
CA ARG A 32 -21.71 4.37 -26.72
C ARG A 32 -22.07 3.99 -25.29
N VAL A 33 -21.10 3.57 -24.50
CA VAL A 33 -21.36 2.99 -23.17
C VAL A 33 -20.31 3.42 -22.15
N ALA A 34 -20.72 3.49 -20.89
CA ALA A 34 -19.83 3.52 -19.72
C ALA A 34 -19.94 2.18 -18.98
N LEU A 35 -18.84 1.75 -18.36
CA LEU A 35 -18.76 0.46 -17.68
C LEU A 35 -18.79 0.64 -16.16
N GLU A 36 -19.58 -0.18 -15.49
CA GLU A 36 -19.56 -0.31 -14.04
C GLU A 36 -18.56 -1.40 -13.62
N ALA A 37 -17.48 -1.01 -12.96
CA ALA A 37 -16.33 -1.90 -12.77
C ALA A 37 -16.55 -3.08 -11.81
N GLY A 38 -17.57 -3.01 -10.96
CA GLY A 38 -17.85 -4.01 -9.92
C GLY A 38 -18.98 -4.94 -10.32
N LEU A 39 -18.65 -6.21 -10.56
CA LEU A 39 -19.61 -7.27 -10.90
C LEU A 39 -19.89 -8.11 -9.64
N PRO A 40 -21.04 -7.92 -8.98
CA PRO A 40 -21.44 -8.73 -7.85
C PRO A 40 -21.98 -10.10 -8.29
N CYS A 41 -22.06 -11.05 -7.36
CA CYS A 41 -22.66 -12.36 -7.64
C CYS A 41 -24.18 -12.31 -7.89
N GLY A 42 -24.87 -11.25 -7.46
CA GLY A 42 -26.32 -11.06 -7.68
C GLY A 42 -27.24 -11.82 -6.71
N GLU A 43 -26.74 -12.83 -5.99
CA GLU A 43 -27.56 -13.74 -5.18
C GLU A 43 -27.27 -13.73 -3.68
N CYS A 44 -26.15 -13.15 -3.22
CA CYS A 44 -25.85 -13.06 -1.79
C CYS A 44 -26.76 -12.06 -1.05
N GLU A 45 -26.75 -12.11 0.28
CA GLU A 45 -27.57 -11.22 1.13
C GLU A 45 -27.39 -9.73 0.78
N PHE A 46 -26.15 -9.28 0.60
CA PHE A 46 -25.85 -7.89 0.25
C PHE A 46 -26.43 -7.49 -1.12
N CYS A 47 -26.39 -8.40 -2.10
CA CYS A 47 -27.00 -8.15 -3.40
C CYS A 47 -28.52 -8.02 -3.28
N ARG A 48 -29.15 -8.90 -2.50
CA ARG A 48 -30.62 -8.92 -2.31
C ARG A 48 -31.16 -7.68 -1.61
N ILE A 49 -30.37 -7.04 -0.74
CA ILE A 49 -30.75 -5.78 -0.08
C ILE A 49 -30.32 -4.53 -0.86
N GLY A 50 -29.85 -4.69 -2.11
CA GLY A 50 -29.42 -3.58 -2.97
C GLY A 50 -28.06 -2.96 -2.60
N ARG A 51 -27.26 -3.65 -1.76
CA ARG A 51 -25.91 -3.25 -1.34
C ARG A 51 -24.84 -4.14 -1.98
N TYR A 52 -24.96 -4.38 -3.28
CA TYR A 52 -24.10 -5.31 -4.01
C TYR A 52 -22.60 -4.93 -3.98
N ASN A 53 -22.27 -3.68 -3.66
CA ASN A 53 -20.91 -3.23 -3.42
C ASN A 53 -20.22 -3.90 -2.21
N ALA A 54 -20.99 -4.53 -1.33
CA ALA A 54 -20.49 -5.35 -0.22
C ALA A 54 -20.48 -6.86 -0.55
N CYS A 55 -20.73 -7.24 -1.81
CA CYS A 55 -20.66 -8.64 -2.23
C CYS A 55 -19.25 -9.20 -1.94
N PRO A 56 -19.12 -10.33 -1.22
CA PRO A 56 -17.82 -10.93 -0.92
C PRO A 56 -17.14 -11.52 -2.17
N ASP A 57 -17.95 -11.93 -3.14
CA ASP A 57 -17.50 -12.54 -4.40
C ASP A 57 -17.47 -11.50 -5.54
N VAL A 58 -17.36 -10.21 -5.21
CA VAL A 58 -17.33 -9.15 -6.22
C VAL A 58 -16.07 -9.28 -7.08
N VAL A 59 -16.26 -9.32 -8.40
CA VAL A 59 -15.20 -9.09 -9.37
C VAL A 59 -15.10 -7.59 -9.57
N PHE A 60 -13.97 -6.98 -9.21
CA PHE A 60 -13.76 -5.56 -9.46
C PHE A 60 -12.53 -5.39 -10.35
N PHE A 61 -12.72 -4.88 -11.55
CA PHE A 61 -11.62 -4.73 -12.51
C PHE A 61 -10.53 -3.81 -11.96
N SER A 62 -9.26 -4.12 -12.25
CA SER A 62 -8.07 -3.45 -11.68
C SER A 62 -7.87 -3.69 -10.17
N THR A 63 -8.56 -4.67 -9.59
CA THR A 63 -8.28 -5.21 -8.24
C THR A 63 -7.80 -6.65 -8.40
N PRO A 64 -6.55 -6.98 -8.03
CA PRO A 64 -6.04 -8.35 -8.12
C PRO A 64 -6.98 -9.38 -7.47
N PRO A 65 -7.21 -10.53 -8.13
CA PRO A 65 -6.52 -11.01 -9.35
C PRO A 65 -7.09 -10.47 -10.68
N TYR A 66 -8.13 -9.64 -10.65
CA TYR A 66 -8.85 -9.25 -11.86
C TYR A 66 -8.19 -8.10 -12.62
N HIS A 67 -7.77 -8.37 -13.86
CA HIS A 67 -7.20 -7.37 -14.75
C HIS A 67 -8.14 -6.18 -14.96
N GLY A 68 -7.57 -4.99 -15.09
CA GLY A 68 -8.30 -3.76 -15.39
C GLY A 68 -8.71 -3.60 -16.86
N MET A 69 -9.38 -2.49 -17.11
CA MET A 69 -10.02 -2.12 -18.37
C MET A 69 -9.15 -1.20 -19.25
N LEU A 70 -7.90 -0.91 -18.87
CA LEU A 70 -6.94 -0.17 -19.69
C LEU A 70 -6.37 -1.07 -20.80
N THR A 71 -7.22 -1.41 -21.76
CA THR A 71 -6.95 -2.28 -22.91
C THR A 71 -7.74 -1.76 -24.12
N ARG A 72 -7.38 -2.20 -25.33
CA ARG A 72 -8.12 -1.84 -26.56
C ARG A 72 -9.49 -2.52 -26.64
N PHE A 73 -9.56 -3.76 -26.18
CA PHE A 73 -10.77 -4.58 -26.19
C PHE A 73 -11.02 -5.16 -24.80
N HIS A 74 -12.24 -5.03 -24.28
CA HIS A 74 -12.63 -5.61 -22.99
C HIS A 74 -14.01 -6.26 -23.06
N ALA A 75 -14.16 -7.44 -22.46
CA ALA A 75 -15.42 -8.14 -22.37
C ALA A 75 -16.15 -7.79 -21.06
N HIS A 76 -17.42 -7.39 -21.12
CA HIS A 76 -18.17 -6.94 -19.95
C HIS A 76 -19.62 -7.45 -19.95
N PRO A 77 -20.20 -7.86 -18.81
CA PRO A 77 -21.59 -8.32 -18.79
C PRO A 77 -22.58 -7.18 -19.03
N ALA A 78 -23.58 -7.41 -19.90
CA ALA A 78 -24.55 -6.41 -20.36
C ALA A 78 -25.28 -5.67 -19.24
N SER A 79 -25.55 -6.35 -18.13
CA SER A 79 -26.23 -5.77 -16.97
C SER A 79 -25.46 -4.64 -16.28
N TRP A 80 -24.14 -4.55 -16.52
CA TRP A 80 -23.23 -3.56 -15.93
C TRP A 80 -22.68 -2.58 -16.97
N VAL A 81 -23.28 -2.58 -18.16
CA VAL A 81 -22.98 -1.67 -19.26
C VAL A 81 -24.08 -0.62 -19.36
N HIS A 82 -23.71 0.66 -19.22
CA HIS A 82 -24.66 1.76 -19.21
C HIS A 82 -24.57 2.55 -20.51
N ARG A 83 -25.64 2.54 -21.31
CA ARG A 83 -25.69 3.32 -22.57
C ARG A 83 -25.60 4.82 -22.29
N LEU A 84 -24.76 5.49 -23.06
CA LEU A 84 -24.60 6.93 -23.10
C LEU A 84 -25.39 7.52 -24.27
N THR A 85 -25.92 8.71 -24.08
CA THR A 85 -26.53 9.48 -25.16
C THR A 85 -25.47 10.34 -25.86
N ASP A 86 -25.82 10.90 -27.03
CA ASP A 86 -24.88 11.68 -27.84
C ASP A 86 -24.38 12.95 -27.13
N SER A 87 -25.12 13.44 -26.13
CA SER A 87 -24.74 14.62 -25.34
C SER A 87 -23.58 14.37 -24.37
N ILE A 88 -23.34 13.11 -23.98
CA ILE A 88 -22.29 12.72 -23.05
C ILE A 88 -21.07 12.25 -23.85
N SER A 89 -19.93 12.92 -23.72
CA SER A 89 -18.67 12.47 -24.33
C SER A 89 -18.14 11.20 -23.66
N TYR A 90 -17.20 10.50 -24.30
CA TYR A 90 -16.59 9.32 -23.69
C TYR A 90 -15.73 9.66 -22.47
N GLU A 91 -15.08 10.82 -22.46
CA GLU A 91 -14.39 11.31 -21.27
C GLU A 91 -15.36 11.51 -20.10
N GLU A 92 -16.52 12.10 -20.34
CA GLU A 92 -17.58 12.22 -19.33
C GLU A 92 -18.12 10.85 -18.92
N GLY A 93 -18.27 9.92 -19.87
CA GLY A 93 -18.64 8.53 -19.61
C GLY A 93 -17.69 7.82 -18.66
N ALA A 94 -16.37 7.96 -18.87
CA ALA A 94 -15.36 7.42 -17.97
C ALA A 94 -15.43 8.09 -16.58
N LEU A 95 -15.73 9.39 -16.54
CA LEU A 95 -15.91 10.14 -15.28
C LEU A 95 -17.21 9.83 -14.54
N LEU A 96 -18.10 9.02 -15.10
CA LEU A 96 -19.27 8.54 -14.36
C LEU A 96 -18.84 7.68 -13.17
N GLU A 97 -17.74 6.92 -13.26
CA GLU A 97 -17.22 6.09 -12.17
C GLU A 97 -16.91 6.92 -10.90
N PRO A 98 -16.07 7.97 -10.95
CA PRO A 98 -15.83 8.78 -9.77
C PRO A 98 -17.06 9.62 -9.37
N LEU A 99 -17.94 9.95 -10.32
CA LEU A 99 -19.19 10.66 -10.00
C LEU A 99 -20.13 9.77 -9.17
N VAL A 100 -20.26 8.48 -9.50
CA VAL A 100 -21.12 7.57 -8.74
C VAL A 100 -20.60 7.32 -7.32
N VAL A 101 -19.28 7.39 -7.11
CA VAL A 101 -18.68 7.46 -5.77
C VAL A 101 -19.23 8.69 -5.03
N ALA A 102 -19.12 9.89 -5.60
CA ALA A 102 -19.61 11.10 -4.94
C ALA A 102 -21.13 11.08 -4.66
N LEU A 103 -21.94 10.59 -5.61
CA LEU A 103 -23.39 10.50 -5.44
C LEU A 103 -23.79 9.52 -4.34
N ALA A 104 -23.14 8.35 -4.27
CA ALA A 104 -23.35 7.41 -3.17
C ALA A 104 -22.95 8.03 -1.82
N GLY A 105 -21.88 8.83 -1.80
CA GLY A 105 -21.43 9.54 -0.61
C GLY A 105 -22.45 10.57 -0.12
N ILE A 106 -22.95 11.42 -1.03
CA ILE A 106 -23.98 12.42 -0.75
C ILE A 106 -25.26 11.78 -0.19
N GLU A 107 -25.75 10.73 -0.85
CA GLU A 107 -26.98 10.04 -0.45
C GLU A 107 -26.83 9.40 0.95
N ARG A 108 -25.72 8.72 1.21
CA ARG A 108 -25.47 8.03 2.48
C ARG A 108 -25.03 8.96 3.62
N ALA A 109 -24.50 10.12 3.29
CA ALA A 109 -24.27 11.20 4.25
C ALA A 109 -25.58 11.88 4.69
N GLY A 110 -26.66 11.69 3.92
CA GLY A 110 -27.96 12.30 4.22
C GLY A 110 -28.00 13.80 3.95
N LEU A 111 -27.18 14.28 3.00
CA LEU A 111 -27.15 15.69 2.62
C LEU A 111 -28.50 16.12 2.03
N ARG A 112 -29.08 17.20 2.55
CA ARG A 112 -30.35 17.76 2.08
C ARG A 112 -30.14 19.11 1.40
N LEU A 113 -31.15 19.52 0.65
CA LEU A 113 -31.21 20.86 0.05
C LEU A 113 -31.02 21.92 1.14
N GLY A 114 -30.09 22.85 0.93
CA GLY A 114 -29.80 23.95 1.85
C GLY A 114 -28.91 23.57 3.04
N ASP A 115 -28.42 22.32 3.14
CA ASP A 115 -27.49 21.97 4.21
C ASP A 115 -26.13 22.66 4.02
N PRO A 116 -25.52 23.18 5.10
CA PRO A 116 -24.14 23.61 5.09
C PRO A 116 -23.20 22.40 5.05
N LEU A 117 -22.28 22.42 4.09
CA LEU A 117 -21.39 21.29 3.76
C LEU A 117 -19.91 21.67 3.86
N LEU A 118 -19.14 20.80 4.50
CA LEU A 118 -17.69 20.78 4.42
C LEU A 118 -17.23 19.68 3.45
N ILE A 119 -16.28 19.97 2.58
CA ILE A 119 -15.56 18.98 1.78
C ILE A 119 -14.08 19.06 2.15
N CYS A 120 -13.51 17.99 2.66
CA CYS A 120 -12.08 17.94 2.97
C CYS A 120 -11.30 17.27 1.84
N GLY A 121 -10.37 18.01 1.25
CA GLY A 121 -9.62 17.62 0.06
C GLY A 121 -10.25 18.18 -1.22
N ALA A 122 -9.44 18.86 -2.03
CA ALA A 122 -9.77 19.36 -3.36
C ALA A 122 -9.04 18.56 -4.47
N GLY A 123 -8.78 17.28 -4.21
CA GLY A 123 -8.42 16.31 -5.24
C GLY A 123 -9.63 15.91 -6.10
N PRO A 124 -9.48 14.95 -7.04
CA PRO A 124 -10.55 14.59 -7.99
C PRO A 124 -11.87 14.20 -7.32
N ILE A 125 -11.82 13.36 -6.28
CA ILE A 125 -13.00 12.97 -5.50
C ILE A 125 -13.63 14.16 -4.77
N GLY A 126 -12.82 15.08 -4.25
CA GLY A 126 -13.31 16.29 -3.61
C GLY A 126 -13.99 17.25 -4.57
N LEU A 127 -13.39 17.47 -5.74
CA LEU A 127 -13.94 18.36 -6.78
C LEU A 127 -15.21 17.79 -7.42
N ILE A 128 -15.27 16.48 -7.66
CA ILE A 128 -16.49 15.86 -8.19
C ILE A 128 -17.60 15.80 -7.12
N SER A 129 -17.24 15.64 -5.83
CA SER A 129 -18.16 15.80 -4.71
C SER A 129 -18.67 17.23 -4.58
N LEU A 130 -17.84 18.24 -4.86
CA LEU A 130 -18.24 19.65 -4.90
C LEU A 130 -19.29 19.91 -5.99
N LEU A 131 -19.06 19.39 -7.20
CA LEU A 131 -20.03 19.51 -8.30
C LEU A 131 -21.36 18.81 -7.96
N ALA A 132 -21.29 17.58 -7.44
CA ALA A 132 -22.48 16.83 -7.06
C ALA A 132 -23.24 17.46 -5.89
N ALA A 133 -22.53 17.97 -4.87
CA ALA A 133 -23.14 18.65 -3.73
C ALA A 133 -23.81 19.98 -4.12
N ARG A 134 -23.19 20.73 -5.05
CA ARG A 134 -23.82 21.92 -5.63
C ARG A 134 -25.11 21.57 -6.34
N ALA A 135 -25.12 20.51 -7.15
CA ALA A 135 -26.32 20.04 -7.83
C ALA A 135 -27.41 19.55 -6.85
N ALA A 136 -27.02 19.01 -5.70
CA ALA A 136 -27.91 18.67 -4.59
C ALA A 136 -28.44 19.91 -3.82
N GLY A 137 -27.91 21.10 -4.10
CA GLY A 137 -28.32 22.36 -3.51
C GLY A 137 -27.74 22.64 -2.11
N ALA A 138 -26.59 22.05 -1.78
CA ALA A 138 -25.88 22.38 -0.55
C ALA A 138 -25.38 23.83 -0.56
N THR A 139 -25.54 24.53 0.57
CA THR A 139 -25.07 25.91 0.73
C THR A 139 -25.08 26.33 2.21
N PRO A 140 -24.06 27.07 2.69
CA PRO A 140 -22.77 27.31 2.05
C PRO A 140 -21.95 26.01 1.92
N ILE A 141 -21.07 25.95 0.93
CA ILE A 141 -20.07 24.88 0.78
C ILE A 141 -18.70 25.46 1.12
N VAL A 142 -17.98 24.81 2.04
CA VAL A 142 -16.57 25.07 2.32
C VAL A 142 -15.76 23.88 1.84
N ILE A 143 -14.72 24.11 1.03
CA ILE A 143 -13.76 23.09 0.63
C ILE A 143 -12.37 23.41 1.17
N THR A 144 -11.67 22.38 1.65
CA THR A 144 -10.31 22.52 2.19
C THR A 144 -9.30 21.70 1.39
N ASP A 145 -8.07 22.16 1.34
CA ASP A 145 -6.92 21.40 0.82
C ASP A 145 -5.64 22.02 1.36
N ILE A 146 -4.54 21.29 1.28
CA ILE A 146 -3.20 21.77 1.61
C ILE A 146 -2.55 22.56 0.46
N ALA A 147 -3.08 22.41 -0.76
CA ALA A 147 -2.55 23.04 -1.96
C ALA A 147 -3.49 24.15 -2.46
N GLN A 148 -2.99 25.39 -2.49
CA GLN A 148 -3.76 26.53 -2.97
C GLN A 148 -4.22 26.37 -4.43
N SER A 149 -3.37 25.78 -5.29
CA SER A 149 -3.70 25.53 -6.69
C SER A 149 -4.97 24.68 -6.87
N ARG A 150 -5.21 23.69 -5.99
CA ARG A 150 -6.43 22.86 -6.03
C ARG A 150 -7.67 23.62 -5.55
N LEU A 151 -7.51 24.49 -4.56
CA LEU A 151 -8.58 25.38 -4.10
C LEU A 151 -8.99 26.40 -5.16
N ASP A 152 -8.03 26.87 -5.96
CA ASP A 152 -8.31 27.78 -7.07
C ASP A 152 -9.13 27.09 -8.17
N VAL A 153 -8.84 25.81 -8.47
CA VAL A 153 -9.67 24.99 -9.37
C VAL A 153 -11.09 24.84 -8.82
N ALA A 154 -11.26 24.57 -7.52
CA ALA A 154 -12.59 24.51 -6.90
C ALA A 154 -13.40 25.80 -7.11
N LYS A 155 -12.78 26.97 -6.95
CA LYS A 155 -13.42 28.27 -7.21
C LYS A 155 -13.83 28.46 -8.67
N GLN A 156 -12.99 27.99 -9.60
CA GLN A 156 -13.31 28.04 -11.03
C GLN A 156 -14.51 27.15 -11.37
N LEU A 157 -14.58 25.95 -10.79
CA LEU A 157 -15.69 25.01 -10.99
C LEU A 157 -17.01 25.50 -10.39
N VAL A 158 -16.96 26.05 -9.17
CA VAL A 158 -18.15 26.49 -8.42
C VAL A 158 -17.98 27.92 -7.92
N PRO A 159 -18.47 28.92 -8.69
CA PRO A 159 -18.56 30.29 -8.21
C PRO A 159 -19.41 30.34 -6.94
N GLY A 160 -18.81 30.80 -5.83
CA GLY A 160 -19.46 30.88 -4.52
C GLY A 160 -19.03 29.80 -3.53
N VAL A 161 -18.22 28.80 -3.94
CA VAL A 161 -17.57 27.91 -2.98
C VAL A 161 -16.58 28.70 -2.13
N LYS A 162 -16.59 28.45 -0.82
CA LYS A 162 -15.63 29.03 0.10
C LYS A 162 -14.44 28.07 0.26
N THR A 163 -13.24 28.60 0.38
CA THR A 163 -12.01 27.78 0.42
C THR A 163 -11.20 28.06 1.66
N VAL A 164 -10.67 27.01 2.30
CA VAL A 164 -9.73 27.14 3.42
C VAL A 164 -8.46 26.37 3.12
N LEU A 165 -7.33 27.08 3.08
CA LEU A 165 -6.00 26.47 2.97
C LEU A 165 -5.61 25.85 4.32
N VAL A 166 -5.23 24.58 4.29
CA VAL A 166 -4.79 23.83 5.47
C VAL A 166 -3.27 23.84 5.51
N GLU A 167 -2.72 24.57 6.47
CA GLU A 167 -1.28 24.63 6.70
C GLU A 167 -0.81 23.36 7.43
N ARG A 168 0.33 22.80 7.01
CA ARG A 168 0.91 21.61 7.65
C ARG A 168 1.34 21.95 9.07
N GLY A 169 1.07 21.04 10.01
CA GLY A 169 1.45 21.20 11.43
C GLY A 169 0.49 22.06 12.25
N VAL A 170 -0.59 22.57 11.67
CA VAL A 170 -1.66 23.23 12.43
C VAL A 170 -2.59 22.18 13.03
N GLU A 171 -2.98 22.39 14.28
CA GLU A 171 -3.88 21.49 15.00
C GLU A 171 -5.27 21.42 14.33
N PRO A 172 -5.89 20.24 14.23
CA PRO A 172 -7.21 20.06 13.59
C PRO A 172 -8.31 20.97 14.14
N LYS A 173 -8.27 21.30 15.44
CA LYS A 173 -9.23 22.21 16.07
C LYS A 173 -9.13 23.64 15.55
N ASP A 174 -7.92 24.11 15.28
CA ASP A 174 -7.69 25.47 14.78
C ASP A 174 -8.10 25.59 13.32
N VAL A 175 -7.83 24.55 12.52
CA VAL A 175 -8.34 24.45 11.14
C VAL A 175 -9.86 24.44 11.15
N ALA A 176 -10.50 23.66 12.03
CA ALA A 176 -11.94 23.64 12.19
C ALA A 176 -12.52 25.01 12.59
N ALA A 177 -11.85 25.77 13.44
CA ALA A 177 -12.25 27.14 13.78
C ALA A 177 -12.20 28.08 12.56
N LYS A 178 -11.14 27.98 11.73
CA LYS A 178 -11.05 28.71 10.45
C LYS A 178 -12.22 28.33 9.52
N ILE A 179 -12.54 27.05 9.40
CA ILE A 179 -13.66 26.53 8.59
C ILE A 179 -15.00 27.11 9.06
N LYS A 180 -15.30 27.05 10.37
CA LYS A 180 -16.55 27.59 10.94
C LYS A 180 -16.69 29.08 10.70
N LYS A 181 -15.60 29.83 10.86
CA LYS A 181 -15.55 31.27 10.60
C LYS A 181 -15.83 31.56 9.13
N GLU A 182 -15.15 30.87 8.22
CA GLU A 182 -15.33 31.05 6.78
C GLU A 182 -16.76 30.69 6.35
N ALA A 183 -17.32 29.59 6.87
CA ALA A 183 -18.71 29.22 6.66
C ALA A 183 -19.70 30.29 7.15
N GLY A 184 -19.35 31.05 8.19
CA GLY A 184 -20.27 31.92 8.93
C GLY A 184 -21.14 31.14 9.92
N LEU A 185 -20.69 29.96 10.35
CA LEU A 185 -21.44 29.00 11.16
C LEU A 185 -20.66 28.64 12.42
N PRO A 186 -20.76 29.43 13.51
CA PRO A 186 -19.98 29.20 14.73
C PRO A 186 -20.28 27.84 15.40
N LEU A 187 -21.48 27.29 15.16
CA LEU A 187 -21.86 25.98 15.69
C LEU A 187 -21.30 24.80 14.87
N GLY A 188 -20.88 25.02 13.62
CA GLY A 188 -20.39 23.96 12.73
C GLY A 188 -21.33 23.63 11.56
N LEU A 189 -20.88 22.71 10.71
CA LEU A 189 -21.57 22.27 9.50
C LEU A 189 -22.41 21.01 9.76
N SER A 190 -23.47 20.81 8.97
CA SER A 190 -24.37 19.64 9.09
C SER A 190 -23.68 18.36 8.62
N VAL A 191 -22.97 18.46 7.50
CA VAL A 191 -22.32 17.33 6.83
C VAL A 191 -20.88 17.71 6.51
N ALA A 192 -19.97 16.75 6.66
CA ALA A 192 -18.62 16.82 6.14
C ALA A 192 -18.34 15.60 5.26
N LEU A 193 -17.93 15.82 4.00
CA LEU A 193 -17.44 14.78 3.11
C LEU A 193 -15.91 14.77 3.18
N GLU A 194 -15.33 13.75 3.79
CA GLU A 194 -13.88 13.61 3.93
C GLU A 194 -13.32 12.82 2.73
N CYS A 195 -12.57 13.50 1.86
CA CYS A 195 -12.13 12.97 0.57
C CYS A 195 -10.60 12.75 0.50
N SER A 196 -9.87 12.91 1.61
CA SER A 196 -8.41 12.73 1.65
C SER A 196 -7.97 11.42 2.27
N GLY A 197 -8.75 10.84 3.19
CA GLY A 197 -8.37 9.68 3.99
C GLY A 197 -7.31 9.97 5.07
N VAL A 198 -6.91 11.24 5.24
CA VAL A 198 -5.86 11.64 6.17
C VAL A 198 -6.43 11.85 7.57
N GLU A 199 -5.79 11.27 8.58
CA GLU A 199 -6.23 11.32 9.99
C GLU A 199 -6.53 12.75 10.48
N SER A 200 -5.60 13.69 10.30
CA SER A 200 -5.81 15.08 10.73
C SER A 200 -6.97 15.77 10.00
N SER A 201 -7.27 15.37 8.77
CA SER A 201 -8.42 15.86 8.00
C SER A 201 -9.73 15.31 8.54
N VAL A 202 -9.78 14.01 8.88
CA VAL A 202 -10.93 13.39 9.57
C VAL A 202 -11.19 14.06 10.91
N GLN A 203 -10.15 14.29 11.70
CA GLN A 203 -10.24 15.01 12.98
C GLN A 203 -10.75 16.45 12.79
N THR A 204 -10.27 17.15 11.75
CA THR A 204 -10.73 18.50 11.40
C THR A 204 -12.22 18.49 11.04
N ALA A 205 -12.67 17.53 10.22
CA ALA A 205 -14.07 17.38 9.85
C ALA A 205 -14.97 17.15 11.07
N VAL A 206 -14.50 16.33 12.03
CA VAL A 206 -15.19 16.13 13.29
C VAL A 206 -15.32 17.43 14.09
N TYR A 207 -14.22 18.15 14.31
CA TYR A 207 -14.26 19.41 15.07
C TYR A 207 -15.05 20.52 14.35
N ALA A 208 -15.11 20.49 13.02
CA ALA A 208 -15.87 21.43 12.19
C ALA A 208 -17.38 21.14 12.17
N SER A 209 -17.79 19.93 12.55
CA SER A 209 -19.19 19.52 12.58
C SER A 209 -19.94 20.12 13.76
N LYS A 210 -21.26 20.31 13.58
CA LYS A 210 -22.18 20.71 14.66
C LYS A 210 -22.64 19.49 15.48
N PHE A 211 -23.34 19.73 16.59
CA PHE A 211 -24.04 18.69 17.34
C PHE A 211 -25.01 17.91 16.42
N GLY A 212 -24.94 16.57 16.44
CA GLY A 212 -25.72 15.71 15.55
C GLY A 212 -25.25 15.72 14.09
N GLY A 213 -24.07 16.25 13.80
CA GLY A 213 -23.50 16.32 12.45
C GLY A 213 -23.02 14.95 11.95
N THR A 214 -22.86 14.82 10.64
CA THR A 214 -22.32 13.60 10.01
C THR A 214 -20.98 13.90 9.33
N VAL A 215 -19.94 13.15 9.70
CA VAL A 215 -18.67 13.05 8.97
C VAL A 215 -18.72 11.78 8.14
N PHE A 216 -18.66 11.93 6.81
CA PHE A 216 -18.75 10.83 5.87
C PHE A 216 -17.43 10.68 5.12
N VAL A 217 -16.71 9.60 5.40
CA VAL A 217 -15.37 9.33 4.88
C VAL A 217 -15.46 8.57 3.55
N ILE A 218 -14.99 9.22 2.50
CA ILE A 218 -14.88 8.69 1.14
C ILE A 218 -13.40 8.34 0.83
N GLY A 219 -12.46 9.16 1.33
CA GLY A 219 -11.04 8.97 1.11
C GLY A 219 -10.51 7.69 1.76
N ALA A 220 -9.62 6.99 1.05
CA ALA A 220 -8.90 5.83 1.58
C ALA A 220 -7.69 6.29 2.39
N GLY A 221 -7.56 5.82 3.62
CA GLY A 221 -6.52 6.22 4.55
C GLY A 221 -5.67 5.06 5.06
N LYS A 222 -4.91 5.30 6.12
CA LYS A 222 -4.20 4.26 6.86
C LYS A 222 -5.20 3.33 7.57
N ASP A 223 -4.78 2.07 7.76
CA ASP A 223 -5.57 1.03 8.46
C ASP A 223 -6.00 1.44 9.88
N PHE A 224 -5.14 2.16 10.60
CA PHE A 224 -5.41 2.66 11.95
C PHE A 224 -5.27 4.18 11.99
N GLN A 225 -6.26 4.83 12.60
CA GLN A 225 -6.29 6.27 12.80
C GLN A 225 -6.84 6.62 14.19
N SER A 226 -6.29 7.67 14.79
CA SER A 226 -6.76 8.23 16.06
C SER A 226 -7.94 9.18 15.82
N LEU A 227 -8.98 9.04 16.66
CA LEU A 227 -10.18 9.88 16.59
C LEU A 227 -10.40 10.63 17.90
N PRO A 228 -10.99 11.84 17.87
CA PRO A 228 -11.29 12.61 19.06
C PRO A 228 -12.58 12.07 19.72
N PHE A 229 -12.49 10.85 20.22
CA PHE A 229 -13.61 10.02 20.65
C PHE A 229 -14.61 10.75 21.55
N MET A 230 -14.11 11.38 22.62
CA MET A 230 -14.98 12.10 23.56
C MET A 230 -15.68 13.30 22.92
N HIS A 231 -15.04 14.00 21.97
CA HIS A 231 -15.67 15.11 21.27
C HIS A 231 -16.81 14.63 20.36
N MET A 232 -16.63 13.50 19.68
CA MET A 232 -17.68 12.89 18.87
C MET A 232 -18.86 12.45 19.73
N SER A 233 -18.57 11.74 20.82
CA SER A 233 -19.58 11.21 21.75
C SER A 233 -20.45 12.31 22.35
N VAL A 234 -19.84 13.36 22.92
CA VAL A 234 -20.60 14.44 23.57
C VAL A 234 -21.37 15.35 22.59
N ASN A 235 -21.05 15.29 21.30
CA ASN A 235 -21.73 16.06 20.25
C ASN A 235 -22.59 15.20 19.33
N GLU A 236 -22.78 13.91 19.63
CA GLU A 236 -23.54 12.97 18.79
C GLU A 236 -23.12 13.00 17.30
N ILE A 237 -21.80 13.07 17.05
CA ILE A 237 -21.29 13.13 15.67
C ILE A 237 -21.21 11.72 15.09
N ASP A 238 -21.94 11.51 14.00
CA ASP A 238 -21.91 10.27 13.22
C ASP A 238 -20.64 10.22 12.35
N LEU A 239 -19.83 9.17 12.49
CA LEU A 239 -18.75 8.86 11.55
C LEU A 239 -19.16 7.67 10.67
N LYS A 240 -19.29 7.91 9.37
CA LYS A 240 -19.76 6.93 8.38
C LYS A 240 -18.71 6.74 7.29
N PHE A 241 -18.72 5.56 6.68
CA PHE A 241 -17.72 5.18 5.68
C PHE A 241 -18.34 4.75 4.35
N GLN A 242 -17.58 4.96 3.29
CA GLN A 242 -17.90 4.52 1.95
C GLN A 242 -17.01 3.39 1.47
N TYR A 243 -17.61 2.46 0.75
CA TYR A 243 -16.88 1.51 -0.08
C TYR A 243 -17.54 1.51 -1.45
N ARG A 244 -16.89 2.16 -2.43
CA ARG A 244 -17.37 2.27 -3.82
C ARG A 244 -18.81 2.83 -3.88
N TYR A 245 -19.74 2.17 -4.56
CA TYR A 245 -21.10 2.66 -4.83
C TYR A 245 -22.04 1.51 -5.15
N ALA A 246 -23.35 1.73 -5.03
CA ALA A 246 -24.38 0.83 -5.54
C ALA A 246 -25.54 1.64 -6.13
N ASN A 247 -26.07 1.20 -7.28
CA ASN A 247 -27.26 1.74 -7.94
C ASN A 247 -27.19 3.23 -8.32
N GLN A 248 -26.03 3.73 -8.76
CA GLN A 248 -25.82 5.16 -9.02
C GLN A 248 -25.64 5.54 -10.50
N TYR A 249 -25.16 4.64 -11.37
CA TYR A 249 -24.85 4.98 -12.78
C TYR A 249 -26.01 5.61 -13.55
N PRO A 250 -27.24 5.04 -13.52
CA PRO A 250 -28.38 5.68 -14.19
C PRO A 250 -28.70 7.08 -13.67
N LYS A 251 -28.45 7.35 -12.37
CA LYS A 251 -28.63 8.66 -11.76
C LYS A 251 -27.56 9.64 -12.26
N ALA A 252 -26.30 9.20 -12.30
CA ALA A 252 -25.18 9.98 -12.80
C ALA A 252 -25.39 10.42 -14.26
N ILE A 253 -25.80 9.48 -15.14
CA ILE A 253 -26.09 9.76 -16.55
C ILE A 253 -27.15 10.86 -16.68
N ARG A 254 -28.28 10.74 -15.97
CA ARG A 254 -29.35 11.76 -16.02
C ARG A 254 -28.88 13.15 -15.56
N LEU A 255 -28.02 13.22 -14.53
CA LEU A 255 -27.52 14.49 -14.01
C LEU A 255 -26.56 15.18 -14.98
N VAL A 256 -25.69 14.41 -15.65
CA VAL A 256 -24.76 14.92 -16.67
C VAL A 256 -25.53 15.31 -17.93
N GLU A 257 -26.43 14.45 -18.39
CA GLU A 257 -27.27 14.72 -19.57
C GLU A 257 -28.16 15.95 -19.41
N ALA A 258 -28.73 16.16 -18.21
CA ALA A 258 -29.51 17.36 -17.90
C ALA A 258 -28.64 18.64 -17.76
N GLY A 259 -27.32 18.53 -17.82
CA GLY A 259 -26.39 19.65 -17.65
C GLY A 259 -26.30 20.17 -16.22
N LEU A 260 -26.82 19.43 -15.23
CA LEU A 260 -26.76 19.80 -13.81
C LEU A 260 -25.35 19.60 -13.24
N ILE A 261 -24.59 18.68 -13.81
CA ILE A 261 -23.19 18.41 -13.47
C ILE A 261 -22.37 18.40 -14.75
N ASN A 262 -21.42 19.32 -14.88
CA ASN A 262 -20.48 19.36 -16.00
C ASN A 262 -19.13 18.79 -15.57
N LEU A 263 -18.76 17.62 -16.11
CA LEU A 263 -17.53 16.91 -15.74
C LEU A 263 -16.31 17.30 -16.58
N LYS A 264 -16.52 17.90 -17.76
CA LYS A 264 -15.46 18.23 -18.73
C LYS A 264 -14.29 19.01 -18.12
N PRO A 265 -14.51 20.03 -17.26
CA PRO A 265 -13.41 20.82 -16.71
C PRO A 265 -12.49 20.05 -15.74
N LEU A 266 -12.87 18.85 -15.30
CA LEU A 266 -12.02 18.04 -14.42
C LEU A 266 -10.83 17.42 -15.18
N VAL A 267 -10.98 17.17 -16.49
CA VAL A 267 -9.93 16.58 -17.33
C VAL A 267 -8.85 17.62 -17.61
N THR A 268 -7.66 17.44 -17.04
CA THR A 268 -6.53 18.37 -17.21
C THR A 268 -5.50 17.88 -18.21
N HIS A 269 -5.32 16.56 -18.37
CA HIS A 269 -4.37 16.00 -19.34
C HIS A 269 -4.97 14.82 -20.08
N ARG A 270 -4.46 14.58 -21.29
CA ARG A 270 -4.84 13.48 -22.18
C ARG A 270 -3.57 12.79 -22.66
N PHE A 271 -3.57 11.47 -22.59
CA PHE A 271 -2.49 10.61 -23.04
C PHE A 271 -3.07 9.54 -23.97
N THR A 272 -2.23 8.90 -24.77
CA THR A 272 -2.65 7.72 -25.52
C THR A 272 -2.33 6.45 -24.74
N LEU A 273 -2.90 5.31 -25.14
CA LEU A 273 -2.58 4.02 -24.55
C LEU A 273 -1.08 3.70 -24.61
N GLU A 274 -0.41 4.12 -25.69
CA GLU A 274 1.05 3.96 -25.87
C GLU A 274 1.86 4.83 -24.89
N THR A 275 1.33 5.97 -24.46
CA THR A 275 1.97 6.86 -23.47
C THR A 275 1.40 6.70 -22.06
N ALA A 276 0.73 5.58 -21.79
CA ALA A 276 0.10 5.33 -20.48
C ALA A 276 1.10 5.42 -19.31
N ILE A 277 2.36 5.00 -19.48
CA ILE A 277 3.39 5.12 -18.45
C ILE A 277 3.61 6.58 -18.04
N GLU A 278 3.71 7.49 -19.02
CA GLU A 278 3.83 8.94 -18.77
C GLU A 278 2.59 9.50 -18.04
N ALA A 279 1.41 8.96 -18.35
CA ALA A 279 0.18 9.30 -17.64
C ALA A 279 0.28 8.93 -16.15
N PHE A 280 0.79 7.74 -15.83
CA PHE A 280 1.01 7.30 -14.45
C PHE A 280 2.08 8.13 -13.74
N GLU A 281 3.20 8.43 -14.39
CA GLU A 281 4.24 9.32 -13.84
C GLU A 281 3.68 10.72 -13.54
N THR A 282 2.87 11.25 -14.45
CA THR A 282 2.19 12.54 -14.28
C THR A 282 1.16 12.51 -13.16
N ALA A 283 0.53 11.36 -12.91
CA ALA A 283 -0.41 11.17 -11.81
C ALA A 283 0.24 11.29 -10.43
N VAL A 284 1.46 10.78 -10.30
CA VAL A 284 2.21 10.75 -9.05
C VAL A 284 2.88 12.10 -8.78
N ASP A 285 3.28 12.83 -9.83
CA ASP A 285 3.88 14.15 -9.72
C ASP A 285 2.83 15.26 -9.55
N VAL A 286 2.55 15.60 -8.29
CA VAL A 286 1.61 16.66 -7.91
C VAL A 286 1.99 18.05 -8.44
N THR A 287 3.24 18.26 -8.86
CA THR A 287 3.71 19.56 -9.40
C THR A 287 3.26 19.80 -10.83
N ARG A 288 2.88 18.74 -11.56
CA ARG A 288 2.37 18.83 -12.93
C ARG A 288 0.92 19.31 -13.02
N GLY A 289 0.28 19.61 -11.89
CA GLY A 289 -1.08 20.17 -11.87
C GLY A 289 -2.14 19.20 -12.38
N ALA A 290 -1.87 17.90 -12.39
CA ALA A 290 -2.84 16.88 -12.76
C ALA A 290 -4.00 16.85 -11.74
N THR A 291 -5.22 16.98 -12.25
CA THR A 291 -6.44 16.70 -11.47
C THR A 291 -6.97 15.37 -11.95
N LYS A 292 -7.48 15.32 -13.18
CA LYS A 292 -7.87 14.09 -13.83
C LYS A 292 -7.18 13.95 -15.17
N MET A 293 -6.68 12.76 -15.45
CA MET A 293 -6.04 12.43 -16.71
C MET A 293 -6.90 11.39 -17.41
N GLN A 294 -6.98 11.50 -18.73
CA GLN A 294 -7.62 10.52 -19.58
C GLN A 294 -6.56 9.81 -20.42
N ILE A 295 -6.75 8.50 -20.61
CA ILE A 295 -5.93 7.69 -21.51
C ILE A 295 -6.85 7.21 -22.64
N HIS A 296 -6.52 7.58 -23.86
CA HIS A 296 -7.31 7.29 -25.05
C HIS A 296 -6.64 6.21 -25.90
N ASP A 297 -7.43 5.38 -26.59
CA ASP A 297 -6.90 4.53 -27.64
C ASP A 297 -7.06 5.23 -29.01
N GLU A 298 -5.98 5.83 -29.53
CA GLU A 298 -6.00 6.59 -30.81
C GLU A 298 -5.37 5.82 -32.00
N ALA A 299 -4.77 4.65 -31.78
CA ALA A 299 -3.82 4.08 -32.74
C ALA A 299 -4.41 3.25 -33.90
N LEU A 300 -5.70 3.34 -34.21
CA LEU A 300 -6.29 2.67 -35.39
C LEU A 300 -7.03 3.65 -36.30
N ARG A 301 -6.29 4.57 -36.93
CA ARG A 301 -6.75 5.27 -38.13
C ARG A 301 -6.69 4.34 -39.35
N LEU A 302 -7.73 3.55 -39.58
CA LEU A 302 -7.96 2.86 -40.87
C LEU A 302 -9.12 3.55 -41.60
N ASN A 303 -8.89 3.96 -42.86
CA ASN A 303 -9.88 4.43 -43.84
C ASN A 303 -10.64 5.74 -43.53
N GLY A 304 -9.99 6.75 -42.94
CA GLY A 304 -10.54 8.12 -42.94
C GLY A 304 -11.78 8.34 -42.08
N VAL A 305 -12.05 7.44 -41.14
CA VAL A 305 -13.03 7.65 -40.06
C VAL A 305 -12.23 7.97 -38.78
N ASP A 306 -12.72 8.93 -37.99
CA ASP A 306 -12.05 9.41 -36.78
C ASP A 306 -12.33 8.43 -35.63
N TRP A 307 -11.30 7.78 -35.08
CA TRP A 307 -11.43 6.70 -34.08
C TRP A 307 -10.55 6.99 -32.86
N THR A 308 -11.13 7.16 -31.68
CA THR A 308 -10.42 7.59 -30.44
C THR A 308 -10.78 6.76 -29.19
N GLN A 309 -11.13 5.48 -29.33
CA GLN A 309 -11.97 4.78 -28.33
C GLN A 309 -11.55 3.34 -27.99
N ILE A 310 -11.68 2.98 -26.71
CA ILE A 310 -11.67 1.60 -26.22
C ILE A 310 -12.94 0.88 -26.73
N ARG A 311 -12.79 -0.37 -27.15
CA ARG A 311 -13.86 -1.20 -27.73
C ARG A 311 -14.32 -2.27 -26.73
N PHE A 312 -15.62 -2.53 -26.67
CA PHE A 312 -16.17 -3.47 -25.71
C PHE A 312 -16.97 -4.59 -26.36
N MET A 313 -16.75 -5.81 -25.90
CA MET A 313 -17.61 -6.96 -26.20
C MET A 313 -18.58 -7.15 -25.03
N VAL A 314 -19.88 -7.18 -25.31
CA VAL A 314 -20.89 -7.27 -24.26
C VAL A 314 -21.56 -8.63 -24.28
N PHE A 315 -21.73 -9.29 -23.13
CA PHE A 315 -22.33 -10.64 -23.06
C PHE A 315 -23.44 -10.74 -22.00
N ASP A 316 -24.32 -11.74 -22.12
CA ASP A 316 -25.45 -11.94 -21.19
C ASP A 316 -24.97 -12.33 -19.78
N SER A 317 -25.66 -11.85 -18.74
CA SER A 317 -25.25 -12.05 -17.35
C SER A 317 -25.43 -13.52 -16.93
N PRO A 318 -24.42 -14.18 -16.32
CA PRO A 318 -24.48 -15.62 -16.11
C PRO A 318 -25.47 -16.03 -15.02
N SER A 319 -26.21 -17.12 -15.27
CA SER A 319 -26.78 -17.97 -14.22
C SER A 319 -25.70 -18.89 -13.64
N ARG A 320 -25.73 -19.14 -12.33
CA ARG A 320 -24.77 -19.99 -11.59
C ARG A 320 -24.63 -21.40 -12.21
N GLY A 321 -23.40 -21.81 -12.53
CA GLY A 321 -23.07 -23.18 -12.99
C GLY A 321 -22.23 -23.27 -14.26
N GLU A 322 -21.83 -22.14 -14.83
CA GLU A 322 -21.28 -22.04 -16.17
C GLU A 322 -19.80 -21.55 -16.11
N GLU A 323 -18.95 -21.89 -17.10
CA GLU A 323 -17.46 -21.80 -17.01
C GLU A 323 -16.91 -20.46 -16.43
N PRO A 324 -15.78 -20.49 -15.69
CA PRO A 324 -15.14 -19.31 -15.08
C PRO A 324 -14.97 -18.15 -16.06
N PHE A 325 -15.24 -16.92 -15.59
CA PHE A 325 -15.15 -15.68 -16.38
C PHE A 325 -13.81 -15.53 -17.12
N GLU A 326 -12.70 -15.91 -16.49
CA GLU A 326 -11.34 -15.87 -17.06
C GLU A 326 -11.20 -16.75 -18.31
N LYS A 327 -11.75 -17.98 -18.30
CA LYS A 327 -11.71 -18.88 -19.46
C LYS A 327 -12.55 -18.35 -20.63
N ARG A 328 -13.63 -17.62 -20.37
CA ARG A 328 -14.43 -16.98 -21.43
C ARG A 328 -13.71 -15.77 -22.01
N GLN A 329 -13.00 -15.01 -21.18
CA GLN A 329 -12.15 -13.92 -21.66
C GLN A 329 -11.06 -14.48 -22.59
N GLU A 330 -10.40 -15.58 -22.22
CA GLU A 330 -9.44 -16.29 -23.09
C GLU A 330 -10.09 -16.87 -24.36
N PHE A 331 -11.25 -17.53 -24.24
CA PHE A 331 -11.99 -18.07 -25.37
C PHE A 331 -12.44 -16.97 -26.36
N LEU A 332 -12.90 -15.82 -25.85
CA LEU A 332 -13.30 -14.68 -26.69
C LEU A 332 -12.09 -14.00 -27.34
N LEU A 333 -10.97 -13.87 -26.60
CA LEU A 333 -9.70 -13.38 -27.16
C LEU A 333 -9.12 -14.34 -28.21
N SER A 334 -9.46 -15.64 -28.16
CA SER A 334 -9.01 -16.64 -29.14
C SER A 334 -9.65 -16.51 -30.54
N PHE A 335 -10.74 -15.74 -30.68
CA PHE A 335 -11.33 -15.44 -32.00
C PHE A 335 -10.57 -14.34 -32.76
N PHE A 336 -9.58 -13.70 -32.13
CA PHE A 336 -8.73 -12.70 -32.77
C PHE A 336 -7.42 -13.35 -33.25
N PRO A 337 -6.94 -13.01 -34.46
CA PRO A 337 -5.58 -13.39 -34.85
C PRO A 337 -4.58 -12.77 -33.86
N PRO A 338 -3.48 -13.47 -33.52
CA PRO A 338 -2.41 -12.87 -32.71
C PRO A 338 -1.96 -11.58 -33.39
N ALA A 339 -1.73 -10.52 -32.60
CA ALA A 339 -1.25 -9.25 -33.11
C ALA A 339 0.02 -9.49 -33.95
N ASP A 340 -0.04 -9.17 -35.25
CA ASP A 340 1.09 -9.29 -36.15
C ASP A 340 2.11 -8.18 -35.82
N PRO A 341 3.31 -8.52 -35.31
CA PRO A 341 4.34 -7.55 -34.96
C PRO A 341 4.78 -6.69 -36.15
N SER A 342 4.49 -7.11 -37.39
CA SER A 342 4.87 -6.38 -38.60
C SER A 342 3.97 -5.17 -38.92
N THR A 343 2.86 -4.98 -38.19
CA THR A 343 1.94 -3.84 -38.37
C THR A 343 2.36 -2.59 -37.59
N PHE A 344 3.39 -2.67 -36.73
CA PHE A 344 4.01 -1.50 -36.10
C PHE A 344 4.86 -0.75 -37.15
N SER A 345 4.35 0.39 -37.63
CA SER A 345 5.13 1.23 -38.55
C SER A 345 6.41 1.72 -37.85
N SER A 346 7.53 1.63 -38.55
CA SER A 346 8.90 1.87 -38.10
C SER A 346 9.24 3.34 -37.79
N ALA A 347 8.31 4.14 -37.27
CA ALA A 347 8.46 5.59 -37.12
C ALA A 347 9.02 6.06 -35.76
N SER A 348 9.33 5.17 -34.80
CA SER A 348 9.99 5.58 -33.53
C SER A 348 11.37 4.97 -33.29
N ALA A 349 11.91 4.18 -34.23
CA ALA A 349 13.20 3.51 -34.06
C ALA A 349 14.44 4.41 -34.17
N ALA A 350 14.28 5.74 -34.22
CA ALA A 350 15.38 6.68 -34.47
C ALA A 350 15.82 7.52 -33.26
N ALA A 351 15.32 7.24 -32.04
CA ALA A 351 15.63 8.06 -30.87
C ALA A 351 15.99 7.26 -29.60
N VAL A 352 16.68 6.12 -29.72
CA VAL A 352 17.47 5.56 -28.62
C VAL A 352 18.68 4.86 -29.22
N ASN A 353 19.83 5.55 -29.28
CA ASN A 353 21.10 4.85 -29.38
C ASN A 353 21.48 4.42 -27.96
N PRO A 354 21.51 3.11 -27.65
CA PRO A 354 21.92 2.64 -26.34
C PRO A 354 23.41 2.95 -26.17
N THR A 355 23.76 3.69 -25.10
CA THR A 355 25.15 3.81 -24.68
C THR A 355 25.66 2.45 -24.22
N ALA A 356 26.98 2.21 -24.34
CA ALA A 356 27.67 0.94 -24.17
C ALA A 356 27.45 0.19 -22.82
N ASP A 357 26.64 0.73 -21.91
CA ASP A 357 26.21 0.07 -20.65
C ASP A 357 25.05 -0.92 -20.87
N GLU A 358 24.19 -0.76 -21.88
CA GLU A 358 23.01 -1.65 -22.08
C GLU A 358 23.35 -2.97 -22.78
N THR A 359 24.46 -3.03 -23.52
CA THR A 359 24.99 -4.28 -24.07
C THR A 359 25.57 -5.19 -22.99
N ALA A 360 26.03 -4.65 -21.86
CA ALA A 360 26.43 -5.46 -20.72
C ALA A 360 25.22 -5.99 -19.93
N ALA A 361 24.10 -5.24 -19.92
CA ALA A 361 22.86 -5.67 -19.26
C ALA A 361 22.11 -6.76 -20.04
N SER A 362 22.13 -6.72 -21.37
CA SER A 362 21.47 -7.74 -22.21
C SER A 362 22.19 -9.10 -22.23
N GLU A 363 23.53 -9.13 -22.14
CA GLU A 363 24.28 -10.38 -21.93
C GLU A 363 24.06 -10.99 -20.53
N VAL A 364 23.62 -10.18 -19.55
CA VAL A 364 23.25 -10.67 -18.21
C VAL A 364 21.83 -11.25 -18.20
N VAL A 365 20.91 -10.71 -19.01
CA VAL A 365 19.51 -11.16 -19.06
C VAL A 365 19.32 -12.42 -19.93
N GLU A 366 20.06 -12.61 -21.02
CA GLU A 366 19.95 -13.84 -21.83
C GLU A 366 20.60 -15.08 -21.19
N ARG A 367 21.38 -14.93 -20.11
CA ARG A 367 21.94 -16.06 -19.36
C ARG A 367 21.04 -16.62 -18.26
N GLU A 368 19.88 -16.01 -18.00
CA GLU A 368 18.90 -16.54 -17.02
C GLU A 368 17.84 -17.47 -17.65
N GLY A 369 17.91 -17.72 -18.96
CA GLY A 369 16.97 -18.57 -19.70
C GLY A 369 17.32 -20.06 -19.77
N ASP A 370 18.54 -20.47 -19.41
CA ASP A 370 18.96 -21.87 -19.45
C ASP A 370 19.89 -22.18 -18.27
N GLY A 371 19.32 -22.81 -17.25
CA GLY A 371 20.10 -23.31 -16.14
C GLY A 371 19.30 -23.37 -14.86
N ILE A 372 19.25 -24.57 -14.30
CA ILE A 372 19.06 -24.81 -12.88
C ILE A 372 19.99 -23.85 -12.11
N VAL A 373 19.51 -22.68 -11.68
CA VAL A 373 20.29 -21.73 -10.88
C VAL A 373 19.48 -21.33 -9.65
N ARG A 374 19.72 -22.16 -8.62
CA ARG A 374 19.80 -21.81 -7.20
C ARG A 374 18.49 -21.44 -6.50
N GLU A 375 17.82 -22.51 -6.11
CA GLU A 375 17.52 -22.83 -4.71
C GLU A 375 18.65 -22.43 -3.73
N GLU A 376 18.93 -21.14 -3.61
CA GLU A 376 19.65 -20.50 -2.49
C GLU A 376 18.75 -19.40 -1.92
N ALA A 377 17.46 -19.71 -1.74
CA ALA A 377 16.73 -19.11 -0.64
C ALA A 377 17.41 -19.63 0.64
N HIS A 378 18.41 -18.87 1.13
CA HIS A 378 19.12 -19.19 2.37
C HIS A 378 18.08 -19.55 3.43
N LEU A 379 18.13 -20.81 3.83
CA LEU A 379 17.20 -21.47 4.71
C LEU A 379 17.42 -20.93 6.12
N GLY A 380 16.86 -19.75 6.43
CA GLY A 380 17.09 -19.06 7.69
C GLY A 380 18.51 -18.50 7.79
N ASP A 381 18.62 -17.20 8.03
CA ASP A 381 19.94 -16.61 8.28
C ASP A 381 20.48 -17.16 9.62
N PRO A 382 21.55 -17.98 9.63
CA PRO A 382 22.07 -18.58 10.86
C PRO A 382 22.55 -17.51 11.85
N ASP A 383 22.94 -16.33 11.36
CA ASP A 383 23.49 -15.26 12.18
C ASP A 383 22.50 -14.79 13.26
N ILE A 384 21.19 -14.76 12.94
CA ILE A 384 20.15 -14.33 13.88
C ILE A 384 19.80 -15.42 14.89
N PHE A 385 19.93 -16.69 14.50
CA PHE A 385 19.88 -17.80 15.45
C PHE A 385 20.99 -17.68 16.50
N PHE A 386 22.23 -17.43 16.09
CA PHE A 386 23.36 -17.26 17.01
C PHE A 386 23.26 -15.98 17.84
N PHE A 387 22.67 -14.90 17.30
CA PHE A 387 22.33 -13.73 18.10
C PHE A 387 21.37 -14.06 19.25
N GLY A 388 20.34 -14.87 18.98
CA GLY A 388 19.43 -15.38 19.99
C GLY A 388 20.13 -16.24 21.03
N TYR A 389 20.97 -17.17 20.55
CA TYR A 389 21.79 -18.01 21.41
C TYR A 389 22.67 -17.19 22.39
N ASP A 390 23.30 -16.12 21.91
CA ASP A 390 24.14 -15.24 22.72
C ASP A 390 23.40 -14.48 23.83
N GLN A 391 22.11 -14.17 23.60
CA GLN A 391 21.25 -13.57 24.61
C GLN A 391 20.91 -14.57 25.73
N GLY A 392 20.67 -15.84 25.36
CA GLY A 392 20.29 -16.89 26.30
C GLY A 392 21.47 -17.43 27.12
N MET A 393 22.65 -17.52 26.52
CA MET A 393 23.77 -18.29 27.07
C MET A 393 24.30 -17.80 28.44
N MET A 394 24.17 -16.51 28.75
CA MET A 394 24.61 -16.06 30.08
C MET A 394 23.70 -16.50 31.22
N GLY A 395 22.52 -17.07 30.92
CA GLY A 395 21.61 -17.63 31.92
C GLY A 395 22.25 -18.78 32.70
N GLY A 396 22.74 -19.82 32.01
CA GLY A 396 23.37 -20.98 32.64
C GLY A 396 24.83 -20.75 33.01
N VAL A 397 25.60 -19.99 32.22
CA VAL A 397 27.00 -19.65 32.51
C VAL A 397 27.14 -18.98 33.88
N ASN A 398 26.29 -18.00 34.19
CA ASN A 398 26.33 -17.28 35.47
C ASN A 398 25.99 -18.15 36.70
N GLY A 399 25.37 -19.31 36.47
CA GLY A 399 25.05 -20.33 37.47
C GLY A 399 26.08 -21.46 37.55
N ALA A 400 27.07 -21.52 36.66
CA ALA A 400 28.07 -22.57 36.66
C ALA A 400 29.06 -22.41 37.84
N PRO A 401 29.26 -23.45 38.67
CA PRO A 401 30.08 -23.32 39.88
C PRO A 401 31.55 -22.96 39.62
N ASP A 402 32.16 -23.58 38.60
CA ASP A 402 33.54 -23.30 38.18
C ASP A 402 33.69 -21.88 37.60
N TYR A 403 32.66 -21.36 36.91
CA TYR A 403 32.66 -19.98 36.42
C TYR A 403 32.65 -18.97 37.56
N ILE A 404 31.79 -19.19 38.57
CA ILE A 404 31.71 -18.33 39.76
C ILE A 404 33.04 -18.32 40.51
N GLN A 405 33.70 -19.48 40.60
CA GLN A 405 35.01 -19.62 41.23
C GLN A 405 36.12 -18.93 40.43
N THR A 406 36.19 -19.19 39.12
CA THR A 406 37.20 -18.60 38.20
C THR A 406 37.08 -17.08 38.16
N MET A 407 35.86 -16.55 38.12
CA MET A 407 35.59 -15.12 38.10
C MET A 407 35.61 -14.48 39.50
N ASN A 408 35.82 -15.25 40.56
CA ASN A 408 35.79 -14.80 41.94
C ASN A 408 34.50 -14.01 42.31
N LEU A 409 33.35 -14.48 41.82
CA LEU A 409 32.08 -13.73 41.88
C LEU A 409 31.34 -13.86 43.22
N GLY A 410 31.79 -14.72 44.15
CA GLY A 410 31.12 -14.94 45.44
C GLY A 410 29.74 -15.60 45.32
N TYR A 411 29.41 -16.51 46.22
CA TYR A 411 28.06 -17.08 46.29
C TYR A 411 27.18 -16.23 47.22
N LEU A 412 26.02 -15.80 46.75
CA LEU A 412 24.90 -15.29 47.57
C LEU A 412 25.14 -13.97 48.37
N THR A 413 25.61 -12.90 47.73
CA THR A 413 25.45 -11.53 48.28
C THR A 413 24.80 -10.58 47.26
N PRO A 414 24.04 -9.55 47.67
CA PRO A 414 23.45 -8.57 46.75
C PRO A 414 24.49 -7.87 45.85
N SER A 415 25.72 -7.70 46.35
CA SER A 415 26.87 -7.17 45.61
C SER A 415 27.34 -8.12 44.49
N ALA A 416 27.33 -9.44 44.74
CA ALA A 416 27.66 -10.47 43.75
C ALA A 416 26.67 -10.51 42.57
N ASN A 417 25.38 -10.23 42.82
CA ASN A 417 24.36 -10.18 41.77
C ASN A 417 24.52 -8.96 40.84
N GLY A 418 25.00 -7.82 41.37
CA GLY A 418 25.33 -6.64 40.56
C GLY A 418 26.50 -6.89 39.60
N GLY A 419 27.52 -7.63 40.04
CA GLY A 419 28.67 -8.01 39.20
C GLY A 419 28.28 -8.94 38.04
N LYS A 420 27.41 -9.93 38.28
CA LYS A 420 26.88 -10.82 37.23
C LYS A 420 26.03 -10.06 36.22
N GLY A 421 25.15 -9.17 36.69
CA GLY A 421 24.35 -8.31 35.82
C GLY A 421 25.20 -7.39 34.94
N GLY A 422 26.29 -6.83 35.50
CA GLY A 422 27.24 -5.99 34.75
C GLY A 422 27.95 -6.74 33.61
N ILE A 423 28.34 -8.00 33.83
CA ILE A 423 28.95 -8.84 32.78
C ILE A 423 27.96 -9.09 31.63
N VAL A 424 26.68 -9.36 31.95
CA VAL A 424 25.64 -9.55 30.93
C VAL A 424 25.41 -8.25 30.16
N ALA A 425 25.30 -7.11 30.86
CA ALA A 425 25.06 -5.80 30.26
C ALA A 425 26.18 -5.33 29.32
N ALA A 426 27.44 -5.69 29.60
CA ALA A 426 28.60 -5.30 28.81
C ALA A 426 28.51 -5.73 27.32
N TYR A 427 27.86 -6.85 27.05
CA TYR A 427 27.59 -7.32 25.69
C TYR A 427 26.65 -6.38 24.91
N TYR A 428 25.59 -5.90 25.57
CA TYR A 428 24.64 -4.97 24.96
C TYR A 428 25.28 -3.59 24.72
N LEU A 429 26.21 -3.15 25.57
CA LEU A 429 27.00 -1.95 25.32
C LEU A 429 27.86 -2.09 24.05
N GLY A 430 28.52 -3.23 23.87
CA GLY A 430 29.22 -3.55 22.62
C GLY A 430 28.28 -3.59 21.41
N THR A 431 27.11 -4.19 21.57
CA THR A 431 26.07 -4.30 20.52
C THR A 431 25.60 -2.92 20.07
N LEU A 432 25.36 -1.99 21.00
CA LEU A 432 24.99 -0.61 20.66
C LEU A 432 26.06 0.08 19.79
N ILE A 433 27.33 -0.04 20.17
CA ILE A 433 28.45 0.51 19.39
C ILE A 433 28.50 -0.15 18.01
N GLY A 434 28.35 -1.47 17.96
CA GLY A 434 28.30 -2.27 16.75
C GLY A 434 27.19 -1.84 15.79
N CYS A 435 25.97 -1.59 16.28
CA CYS A 435 24.85 -1.14 15.46
C CYS A 435 25.11 0.24 14.83
N LEU A 436 25.64 1.19 15.60
CA LEU A 436 25.92 2.55 15.12
C LEU A 436 27.03 2.57 14.06
N VAL A 437 28.11 1.82 14.29
CA VAL A 437 29.23 1.71 13.34
C VAL A 437 28.85 0.85 12.13
N GLY A 438 28.16 -0.26 12.36
CA GLY A 438 27.72 -1.21 11.34
C GLY A 438 26.80 -0.59 10.32
N GLY A 439 25.82 0.22 10.73
CA GLY A 439 24.97 0.98 9.81
C GLY A 439 25.78 1.90 8.88
N TRP A 440 26.69 2.68 9.45
CA TRP A 440 27.54 3.59 8.68
C TRP A 440 28.50 2.88 7.71
N ILE A 441 29.10 1.75 8.14
CA ILE A 441 29.94 0.92 7.25
C ILE A 441 29.08 0.25 6.17
N GLY A 442 27.89 -0.23 6.53
CA GLY A 442 26.89 -0.80 5.63
C GLY A 442 26.54 0.11 4.45
N ASP A 443 26.42 1.41 4.68
CA ASP A 443 26.12 2.39 3.64
C ASP A 443 27.33 2.72 2.74
N LYS A 444 28.56 2.58 3.26
CA LYS A 444 29.79 2.86 2.50
C LYS A 444 30.34 1.68 1.71
N LEU A 445 30.35 0.49 2.31
CA LEU A 445 31.00 -0.71 1.75
C LEU A 445 30.01 -1.72 1.17
N GLY A 446 28.70 -1.50 1.39
CA GLY A 446 27.63 -2.42 0.99
C GLY A 446 27.43 -3.56 2.00
N ARG A 447 26.22 -4.14 1.99
CA ARG A 447 25.74 -5.07 3.03
C ARG A 447 26.62 -6.31 3.22
N LYS A 448 26.94 -7.04 2.14
CA LYS A 448 27.72 -8.29 2.19
C LYS A 448 29.09 -8.11 2.85
N LYS A 449 29.81 -7.03 2.54
CA LYS A 449 31.14 -6.77 3.12
C LYS A 449 31.04 -6.44 4.61
N THR A 450 30.00 -5.73 5.02
CA THR A 450 29.77 -5.41 6.43
C THR A 450 29.39 -6.63 7.26
N ILE A 451 28.64 -7.59 6.68
CA ILE A 451 28.37 -8.89 7.30
C ILE A 451 29.70 -9.64 7.55
N TRP A 452 30.58 -9.74 6.55
CA TRP A 452 31.90 -10.35 6.72
C TRP A 452 32.75 -9.68 7.81
N ILE A 453 32.72 -8.35 7.89
CA ILE A 453 33.43 -7.60 8.95
C ILE A 453 32.87 -7.96 10.33
N GLY A 454 31.54 -8.03 10.48
CA GLY A 454 30.89 -8.43 11.72
C GLY A 454 31.24 -9.85 12.15
N ALA A 455 31.16 -10.81 11.22
CA ALA A 455 31.47 -12.22 11.47
C ALA A 455 32.94 -12.42 11.87
N LEU A 456 33.89 -11.81 11.14
CA LEU A 456 35.32 -11.86 11.49
C LEU A 456 35.60 -11.25 12.87
N TRP A 457 34.84 -10.24 13.27
CA TRP A 457 34.97 -9.60 14.58
C TRP A 457 34.51 -10.53 15.72
N ILE A 458 33.44 -11.30 15.51
CA ILE A 458 32.95 -12.30 16.48
C ILE A 458 33.95 -13.45 16.65
N LEU A 459 34.62 -13.88 15.57
CA LEU A 459 35.67 -14.90 15.63
C LEU A 459 36.85 -14.52 16.55
N VAL A 460 37.05 -13.22 16.82
CA VAL A 460 38.03 -12.75 17.80
C VAL A 460 37.43 -12.75 19.21
N GLY A 461 36.19 -12.28 19.34
CA GLY A 461 35.53 -12.09 20.63
C GLY A 461 35.16 -13.39 21.35
N ALA A 462 34.59 -14.38 20.66
CA ALA A 462 34.11 -15.62 21.28
C ALA A 462 35.24 -16.47 21.90
N PRO A 463 36.40 -16.69 21.25
CA PRO A 463 37.53 -17.38 21.90
C PRO A 463 38.08 -16.62 23.11
N LEU A 464 38.10 -15.28 23.05
CA LEU A 464 38.53 -14.45 24.18
C LEU A 464 37.59 -14.59 25.38
N GLN A 465 36.29 -14.76 25.15
CA GLN A 465 35.32 -15.04 26.22
C GLN A 465 35.53 -16.44 26.79
N ALA A 466 35.67 -17.47 25.93
CA ALA A 466 35.84 -18.86 26.38
C ALA A 466 37.14 -19.08 27.17
N ALA A 467 38.17 -18.27 26.88
CA ALA A 467 39.46 -18.30 27.56
C ALA A 467 39.55 -17.37 28.79
N ALA A 468 38.51 -16.61 29.12
CA ALA A 468 38.57 -15.61 30.17
C ALA A 468 38.88 -16.23 31.56
N GLN A 469 39.80 -15.61 32.30
CA GLN A 469 40.24 -16.08 33.62
C GLN A 469 39.84 -15.14 34.78
N ASN A 470 39.21 -14.00 34.48
CA ASN A 470 38.75 -13.05 35.48
C ASN A 470 37.64 -12.14 34.90
N VAL A 471 36.94 -11.42 35.77
CA VAL A 471 35.79 -10.57 35.41
C VAL A 471 36.16 -9.48 34.40
N ALA A 472 37.29 -8.81 34.58
CA ALA A 472 37.71 -7.72 33.70
C ALA A 472 37.95 -8.22 32.27
N TRP A 473 38.63 -9.37 32.12
CA TRP A 473 38.80 -10.04 30.84
C TRP A 473 37.44 -10.38 30.23
N MET A 474 36.55 -11.02 31.00
CA MET A 474 35.24 -11.43 30.51
C MET A 474 34.42 -10.23 30.01
N VAL A 475 34.38 -9.12 30.77
CA VAL A 475 33.69 -7.89 30.37
C VAL A 475 34.23 -7.34 29.06
N MET A 476 35.57 -7.26 28.91
CA MET A 476 36.18 -6.75 27.68
C MET A 476 35.91 -7.66 26.48
N ALA A 477 36.01 -8.97 26.65
CA ALA A 477 35.72 -9.95 25.61
C ALA A 477 34.24 -9.89 25.17
N ARG A 478 33.32 -9.63 26.12
CA ARG A 478 31.88 -9.44 25.82
C ARG A 478 31.61 -8.16 25.06
N ILE A 479 32.28 -7.05 25.37
CA ILE A 479 32.16 -5.81 24.60
C ILE A 479 32.66 -6.04 23.16
N ILE A 480 33.82 -6.68 22.99
CA ILE A 480 34.39 -6.99 21.67
C ILE A 480 33.42 -7.85 20.85
N THR A 481 32.89 -8.92 21.43
CA THR A 481 31.93 -9.80 20.75
C THR A 481 30.63 -9.07 20.43
N GLY A 482 30.15 -8.23 21.35
CA GLY A 482 28.97 -7.39 21.15
C GLY A 482 29.10 -6.46 19.95
N VAL A 483 30.28 -5.87 19.70
CA VAL A 483 30.49 -4.99 18.53
C VAL A 483 30.27 -5.73 17.21
N GLY A 484 30.82 -6.95 17.07
CA GLY A 484 30.61 -7.77 15.88
C GLY A 484 29.15 -8.17 15.71
N THR A 485 28.51 -8.55 16.82
CA THR A 485 27.09 -8.91 16.85
C THR A 485 26.18 -7.74 16.46
N GLY A 486 26.49 -6.53 16.91
CA GLY A 486 25.75 -5.33 16.52
C GLY A 486 25.83 -5.03 15.02
N HIS A 487 26.95 -5.34 14.36
CA HIS A 487 27.07 -5.23 12.90
C HIS A 487 26.13 -6.19 12.18
N LEU A 488 26.10 -7.46 12.62
CA LEU A 488 25.21 -8.47 12.04
C LEU A 488 23.74 -8.11 12.28
N ASN A 489 23.39 -7.74 13.51
CA ASN A 489 22.00 -7.49 13.90
C ASN A 489 21.38 -6.27 13.19
N VAL A 490 22.17 -5.28 12.74
CA VAL A 490 21.65 -4.15 11.96
C VAL A 490 21.67 -4.40 10.46
N ILE A 491 22.67 -5.13 9.93
CA ILE A 491 22.82 -5.29 8.48
C ILE A 491 22.08 -6.50 7.94
N VAL A 492 22.00 -7.60 8.68
CA VAL A 492 21.36 -8.84 8.23
C VAL A 492 19.87 -8.64 7.94
N PRO A 493 19.04 -8.08 8.85
CA PRO A 493 17.62 -7.84 8.55
C PRO A 493 17.41 -6.88 7.39
N VAL A 494 18.28 -5.87 7.27
CA VAL A 494 18.24 -4.89 6.17
C VAL A 494 18.58 -5.57 4.85
N TRP A 495 19.62 -6.40 4.81
CA TRP A 495 20.02 -7.14 3.63
C TRP A 495 18.97 -8.16 3.21
N SER A 496 18.38 -8.88 4.17
CA SER A 496 17.24 -9.78 3.98
C SER A 496 16.02 -9.03 3.42
N ALA A 497 15.69 -7.85 3.94
CA ALA A 497 14.60 -7.02 3.42
C ALA A 497 14.88 -6.47 2.00
N GLU A 498 16.13 -6.11 1.70
CA GLU A 498 16.59 -5.61 0.40
C GLU A 498 16.64 -6.71 -0.67
N THR A 499 16.98 -7.95 -0.30
CA THR A 499 17.12 -9.09 -1.22
C THR A 499 15.87 -9.97 -1.33
N SER A 500 14.96 -9.91 -0.36
CA SER A 500 13.71 -10.66 -0.40
C SER A 500 12.68 -10.03 -1.34
N GLY A 501 12.01 -10.91 -2.09
CA GLY A 501 10.80 -10.53 -2.82
C GLY A 501 9.72 -10.02 -1.88
N HIS A 502 8.89 -9.09 -2.35
CA HIS A 502 7.83 -8.45 -1.58
C HIS A 502 6.80 -9.45 -0.97
N LEU A 503 6.66 -10.64 -1.55
CA LEU A 503 5.78 -11.71 -1.07
C LEU A 503 6.34 -12.46 0.14
N SER A 504 7.65 -12.63 0.19
CA SER A 504 8.34 -13.41 1.22
C SER A 504 9.01 -12.51 2.27
N ARG A 505 9.10 -11.19 2.05
CA ARG A 505 9.73 -10.25 2.98
C ARG A 505 9.17 -10.33 4.40
N GLY A 506 7.84 -10.36 4.54
CA GLY A 506 7.20 -10.50 5.86
C GLY A 506 7.49 -11.86 6.51
N PHE A 507 7.58 -12.92 5.71
CA PHE A 507 7.95 -14.26 6.17
C PHE A 507 9.42 -14.32 6.61
N PHE A 508 10.35 -13.73 5.85
CA PHE A 508 11.77 -13.67 6.22
C PHE A 508 11.96 -12.91 7.53
N ILE A 509 11.36 -11.71 7.68
CA ILE A 509 11.42 -10.95 8.93
C ILE A 509 10.81 -11.74 10.11
N ALA A 510 9.68 -12.43 9.90
CA ALA A 510 9.08 -13.27 10.95
C ALA A 510 9.95 -14.49 11.31
N LEU A 511 10.61 -15.10 10.31
CA LEU A 511 11.53 -16.22 10.48
C LEU A 511 12.77 -15.78 11.27
N GLU A 512 13.29 -14.57 11.04
CA GLU A 512 14.40 -14.01 11.80
C GLU A 512 14.07 -13.88 13.30
N PHE A 513 12.93 -13.28 13.66
CA PHE A 513 12.49 -13.23 15.06
C PHE A 513 12.27 -14.62 15.65
N THR A 514 11.77 -15.56 14.84
CA THR A 514 11.57 -16.95 15.28
C THR A 514 12.91 -17.65 15.55
N LEU A 515 13.90 -17.47 14.67
CA LEU A 515 15.26 -18.01 14.82
C LEU A 515 15.96 -17.40 16.03
N ASN A 516 15.75 -16.12 16.30
CA ASN A 516 16.26 -15.47 17.51
C ASN A 516 15.74 -16.16 18.78
N ILE A 517 14.42 -16.34 18.91
CA ILE A 517 13.85 -17.04 20.08
C ILE A 517 14.28 -18.50 20.12
N PHE A 518 14.37 -19.17 18.96
CA PHE A 518 14.84 -20.54 18.88
C PHE A 518 16.30 -20.69 19.33
N GLY A 519 17.16 -19.73 19.01
CA GLY A 519 18.54 -19.65 19.49
C GLY A 519 18.63 -19.57 21.01
N VAL A 520 17.80 -18.71 21.64
CA VAL A 520 17.71 -18.62 23.11
C VAL A 520 17.33 -19.99 23.71
N VAL A 521 16.36 -20.67 23.10
CA VAL A 521 15.90 -22.00 23.55
C VAL A 521 17.02 -23.03 23.44
N VAL A 522 17.77 -23.04 22.33
CA VAL A 522 18.91 -23.96 22.16
C VAL A 522 19.99 -23.69 23.21
N ALA A 523 20.31 -22.42 23.50
CA ALA A 523 21.27 -22.08 24.57
C ALA A 523 20.84 -22.68 25.92
N TYR A 524 19.58 -22.51 26.32
CA TYR A 524 19.07 -23.06 27.58
C TYR A 524 19.09 -24.59 27.63
N TRP A 525 18.72 -25.27 26.54
CA TRP A 525 18.76 -26.72 26.49
C TRP A 525 20.18 -27.28 26.48
N LEU A 526 21.10 -26.63 25.77
CA LEU A 526 22.51 -27.00 25.77
C LEU A 526 23.10 -26.88 27.18
N GLU A 527 22.83 -25.77 27.87
CA GLU A 527 23.29 -25.53 29.23
C GLU A 527 22.68 -26.47 30.25
N TYR A 528 21.39 -26.77 30.09
CA TYR A 528 20.71 -27.78 30.88
C TYR A 528 21.39 -29.15 30.70
N GLY A 529 21.67 -29.56 29.46
CA GLY A 529 22.38 -30.80 29.17
C GLY A 529 23.78 -30.85 29.79
N LEU A 530 24.55 -29.77 29.66
CA LEU A 530 25.90 -29.66 30.24
C LEU A 530 25.89 -29.61 31.78
N SER A 531 24.77 -29.27 32.40
CA SER A 531 24.64 -29.30 33.86
C SER A 531 24.76 -30.71 34.45
N PHE A 532 24.52 -31.75 33.65
CA PHE A 532 24.67 -33.16 34.05
C PHE A 532 26.07 -33.73 33.80
N VAL A 533 26.96 -32.97 33.15
CA VAL A 533 28.31 -33.44 32.79
C VAL A 533 29.28 -33.22 33.95
N GLY A 534 29.88 -34.31 34.45
CA GLY A 534 30.88 -34.28 35.52
C GLY A 534 30.37 -33.62 36.81
N ASP A 535 29.19 -34.06 37.28
CA ASP A 535 28.50 -33.56 38.48
C ASP A 535 28.18 -32.05 38.46
N GLY A 536 28.20 -31.43 37.28
CA GLY A 536 27.86 -30.02 37.07
C GLY A 536 28.94 -29.02 37.47
N ASN A 537 30.13 -29.49 37.89
CA ASN A 537 31.24 -28.64 38.36
C ASN A 537 32.39 -28.49 37.35
N THR A 538 32.20 -28.96 36.12
CA THR A 538 33.24 -28.98 35.10
C THR A 538 33.32 -27.66 34.32
N GLN A 539 34.52 -27.30 33.85
CA GLN A 539 34.73 -26.07 33.06
C GLN A 539 33.96 -26.07 31.73
N ILE A 540 33.71 -27.27 31.17
CA ILE A 540 32.97 -27.44 29.92
C ILE A 540 31.56 -26.85 30.01
N ARG A 541 30.96 -26.82 31.21
CA ARG A 541 29.61 -26.31 31.46
C ARG A 541 29.43 -24.85 31.06
N TRP A 542 30.48 -24.04 31.12
CA TRP A 542 30.41 -22.63 30.76
C TRP A 542 31.32 -22.24 29.60
N ARG A 543 32.42 -22.98 29.38
CA ARG A 543 33.33 -22.68 28.26
C ARG A 543 32.82 -23.19 26.92
N PHE A 544 32.15 -24.35 26.89
CA PHE A 544 31.63 -24.90 25.64
C PHE A 544 30.48 -24.06 25.07
N PRO A 545 29.48 -23.62 25.86
CA PRO A 545 28.43 -22.75 25.33
C PRO A 545 29.00 -21.47 24.69
N ILE A 546 30.03 -20.87 25.32
CA ILE A 546 30.72 -19.68 24.81
C ILE A 546 31.53 -20.01 23.55
N ALA A 547 32.21 -21.15 23.51
CA ALA A 547 32.99 -21.56 22.35
C ALA A 547 32.11 -21.97 21.15
N PHE A 548 30.81 -22.19 21.36
CA PHE A 548 29.85 -22.53 20.31
C PHE A 548 29.24 -21.29 19.63
N GLN A 549 29.41 -20.09 20.19
CA GLN A 549 28.93 -18.83 19.61
C GLN A 549 29.42 -18.53 18.16
N PRO A 550 30.66 -18.86 17.75
CA PRO A 550 31.19 -18.52 16.43
C PRO A 550 31.02 -19.61 15.36
N VAL A 551 30.31 -20.71 15.68
CA VAL A 551 30.00 -21.81 14.75
C VAL A 551 28.98 -21.36 13.72
#